data_AF-A0A950I405-F1
#
_entry.id   AF-A0A950I405-F1
#
_cell.length_a   1.000
_cell.length_b   1.000
_cell.length_c   1.000
_cell.angle_alpha   90.00
_cell.angle_beta   90.00
_cell.angle_gamma   90.00
#
_symmetry.space_group_name_H-M   'P 1'
#
loop_
_entity.id
_entity.type
_entity.pdbx_description
1 polymer ?
#
loop_
_entity_poly.entity_id
_entity_poly.type
_entity_poly.pdbx_seq_one_letter_code
_entity_poly.pdbx_strand_id
1 'polypeptide(L)'
;TAWPLPPPITTNDDEPAVPRPKQKSRENTIELSAAELETLEVLQTRCKELGVKIRKNKLLAAGLQLLATAPTGKLLAMVGPLETSSNPVKIKKRKAPPRA
;
A
#
# COMPACT_ATOMS: atom_id res chain seq x y z
N THR A 1 -58.03 8.50 -15.10
CA THR A 1 -57.33 8.79 -13.84
C THR A 1 -55.86 8.99 -14.14
N ALA A 2 -55.45 10.24 -14.36
CA ALA A 2 -54.06 10.57 -14.67
C ALA A 2 -53.31 10.90 -13.37
N TRP A 3 -52.20 10.20 -13.13
CA TRP A 3 -51.29 10.46 -12.00
C TRP A 3 -50.44 11.71 -12.30
N PRO A 4 -50.17 12.59 -11.33
CA PRO A 4 -49.26 13.72 -11.52
C PRO A 4 -47.81 13.22 -11.62
N LEU A 5 -47.07 13.73 -12.62
CA LEU A 5 -45.64 13.48 -12.77
C LEU A 5 -44.85 14.16 -11.63
N PRO A 6 -43.77 13.54 -11.12
CA PRO A 6 -42.89 14.17 -10.15
C PRO A 6 -42.11 15.34 -10.79
N PRO A 7 -41.73 16.37 -10.00
CA PRO A 7 -40.95 17.50 -10.50
C PRO A 7 -39.56 17.06 -10.98
N PRO A 8 -38.97 17.80 -11.94
CA PRO A 8 -37.62 17.51 -12.40
C PRO A 8 -36.65 17.64 -11.22
N ILE A 9 -35.81 16.62 -11.06
CA ILE A 9 -34.69 16.65 -10.12
C ILE A 9 -33.72 17.71 -10.63
N THR A 10 -33.80 18.92 -10.08
CA THR A 10 -32.71 19.89 -10.16
C THR A 10 -31.56 19.30 -9.35
N THR A 11 -30.63 18.62 -10.00
CA THR A 11 -29.31 18.37 -9.43
C THR A 11 -28.64 19.73 -9.34
N ASN A 12 -28.69 20.33 -8.16
CA ASN A 12 -27.87 21.50 -7.83
C ASN A 12 -26.40 21.05 -7.92
N ASP A 13 -25.73 21.45 -9.01
CA ASP A 13 -24.28 21.35 -9.21
C ASP A 13 -23.51 22.36 -8.32
N ASP A 14 -23.76 22.38 -7.01
CA ASP A 14 -23.00 23.19 -6.07
C ASP A 14 -22.95 22.54 -4.67
N GLU A 15 -22.43 21.30 -4.61
CA GLU A 15 -21.92 20.75 -3.36
C GLU A 15 -20.42 21.11 -3.29
N PRO A 16 -19.97 21.95 -2.33
CA PRO A 16 -18.56 22.23 -2.19
C PRO A 16 -17.84 20.93 -1.84
N ALA A 17 -17.02 20.45 -2.77
CA ALA A 17 -16.20 19.26 -2.60
C ALA A 17 -15.42 19.35 -1.28
N VAL A 18 -15.94 18.72 -0.23
CA VAL A 18 -15.27 18.63 1.07
C VAL A 18 -13.91 18.00 0.78
N PRO A 19 -12.78 18.70 0.99
CA PRO A 19 -11.48 18.15 0.70
C PRO A 19 -11.27 16.97 1.64
N ARG A 20 -11.49 15.75 1.12
CA ARG A 20 -11.15 14.53 1.83
C ARG A 20 -9.69 14.68 2.27
N PRO A 21 -9.39 14.60 3.59
CA PRO A 21 -8.03 14.75 4.05
C PRO A 21 -7.19 13.70 3.34
N LYS A 22 -6.29 14.15 2.46
CA LYS A 22 -5.33 13.29 1.77
C LYS A 22 -4.65 12.48 2.86
N GLN A 23 -4.95 11.18 2.92
CA GLN A 23 -4.33 10.28 3.88
C GLN A 23 -2.83 10.42 3.66
N LYS A 24 -2.14 11.04 4.62
CA LYS A 24 -0.69 11.23 4.59
C LYS A 24 -0.09 9.83 4.62
N SER A 25 0.25 9.32 3.44
CA SER A 25 1.04 8.11 3.31
C SER A 25 2.33 8.36 4.06
N ARG A 26 2.55 7.66 5.17
CA ARG A 26 3.88 7.62 5.77
C ARG A 26 4.79 7.02 4.71
N GLU A 27 5.66 7.84 4.15
CA GLU A 27 6.75 7.41 3.29
C GLU A 27 7.74 6.67 4.20
N ASN A 28 7.46 5.38 4.40
CA ASN A 28 8.42 4.49 5.05
C ASN A 28 9.47 4.18 3.99
N THR A 29 10.63 4.84 4.06
CA THR A 29 11.80 4.46 3.30
C THR A 29 12.26 3.09 3.79
N ILE A 30 12.19 2.09 2.92
CA ILE A 30 12.71 0.76 3.18
C ILE A 30 14.10 0.71 2.54
N GLU A 31 15.13 0.55 3.36
CA GLU A 31 16.48 0.31 2.86
C GLU A 31 16.61 -1.18 2.51
N LEU A 32 16.95 -1.45 1.26
CA LEU A 32 17.19 -2.80 0.75
C LEU A 32 18.70 -2.96 0.54
N SER A 33 19.21 -4.13 0.89
CA SER A 33 20.57 -4.53 0.53
C SER A 33 20.71 -4.71 -0.99
N ALA A 34 21.96 -4.72 -1.48
CA ALA A 34 22.23 -4.93 -2.90
C ALA A 34 21.68 -6.27 -3.42
N ALA A 35 21.77 -7.33 -2.61
CA ALA A 35 21.24 -8.66 -2.95
C ALA A 35 19.71 -8.68 -3.06
N GLU A 36 19.01 -7.95 -2.18
CA GLU A 36 17.54 -7.82 -2.24
C GLU A 36 17.09 -7.01 -3.46
N LEU A 37 17.85 -5.98 -3.83
CA LEU A 37 17.61 -5.19 -5.04
C LEU A 37 17.79 -6.04 -6.31
N GLU A 38 18.84 -6.85 -6.38
CA GLU A 38 19.09 -7.77 -7.50
C GLU A 38 17.95 -8.80 -7.61
N THR A 39 17.51 -9.36 -6.47
CA THR A 39 16.37 -10.29 -6.42
C THR A 39 15.08 -9.65 -6.96
N LEU A 40 14.81 -8.38 -6.60
CA LEU A 40 13.67 -7.62 -7.14
C LEU A 40 13.78 -7.41 -8.65
N GLU A 41 14.97 -7.19 -9.19
CA GLU A 41 15.19 -7.00 -10.63
C GLU A 41 15.01 -8.29 -11.42
N VAL A 42 15.46 -9.43 -10.88
CA VAL A 42 15.18 -10.75 -11.45
C VAL A 42 13.68 -11.02 -11.50
N LEU A 43 12.97 -10.77 -10.40
CA LEU A 43 11.51 -10.93 -10.36
C LEU A 43 10.80 -9.98 -11.33
N GLN A 44 11.26 -8.73 -11.45
CA GLN A 44 10.71 -7.77 -12.40
C GLN A 44 10.91 -8.22 -13.84
N THR A 45 12.08 -8.80 -14.15
CA THR A 45 12.37 -9.38 -15.47
C THR A 45 11.44 -10.55 -15.78
N ARG A 46 11.25 -11.47 -14.83
CA ARG A 46 10.30 -12.59 -15.00
C ARG A 46 8.87 -12.11 -15.23
N CYS A 47 8.41 -11.09 -14.50
CA CYS A 47 7.10 -10.50 -14.75
C CYS A 47 7.01 -9.90 -16.17
N LYS A 48 8.08 -9.26 -16.64
CA LYS A 48 8.14 -8.67 -17.99
C LYS A 48 8.12 -9.74 -19.09
N GLU A 49 8.79 -10.88 -18.90
CA GLU A 49 8.75 -12.04 -19.80
C GLU A 49 7.32 -12.59 -19.95
N LEU A 50 6.54 -12.54 -18.87
CA LEU A 50 5.12 -12.89 -18.88
C LEU A 50 4.21 -11.75 -19.39
N GLY A 51 4.79 -10.66 -19.91
CA GLY A 51 4.06 -9.51 -20.45
C GLY A 51 3.56 -8.50 -19.41
N VAL A 52 3.92 -8.67 -18.13
CA VAL A 52 3.44 -7.81 -17.03
C VAL A 52 4.52 -6.81 -16.59
N LYS A 53 4.30 -5.52 -16.85
CA LYS A 53 5.20 -4.46 -16.41
C LYS A 53 4.84 -3.99 -14.99
N ILE A 54 5.58 -4.46 -13.98
CA ILE A 54 5.36 -4.13 -12.57
C ILE A 54 6.43 -3.16 -12.05
N ARG A 55 6.05 -2.22 -11.18
CA ARG A 55 6.98 -1.33 -10.45
C ARG A 55 7.51 -2.03 -9.19
N LYS A 56 8.75 -1.75 -8.78
CA LYS A 56 9.39 -2.35 -7.57
C LYS A 56 8.48 -2.33 -6.34
N ASN A 57 7.86 -1.19 -6.00
CA ASN A 57 6.94 -1.09 -4.85
C ASN A 57 5.68 -1.97 -4.96
N LYS A 58 5.18 -2.22 -6.18
CA LYS A 58 4.02 -3.09 -6.40
C LYS A 58 4.40 -4.56 -6.26
N LEU A 59 5.61 -4.93 -6.66
CA LEU A 59 6.15 -6.26 -6.45
C LEU A 59 6.34 -6.56 -4.96
N LEU A 60 6.88 -5.60 -4.20
CA LEU A 60 6.97 -5.69 -2.74
C LEU A 60 5.58 -5.82 -2.08
N ALA A 61 4.61 -5.01 -2.50
CA ALA A 61 3.25 -5.10 -2.00
C ALA A 61 2.60 -6.47 -2.29
N ALA A 62 2.81 -7.02 -3.49
CA ALA A 62 2.33 -8.36 -3.84
C ALA A 62 3.00 -9.45 -3.00
N GLY A 63 4.30 -9.33 -2.73
CA GLY A 63 5.03 -10.22 -1.81
C GLY A 63 4.45 -10.18 -0.40
N LEU A 64 4.19 -8.99 0.15
CA LEU A 64 3.55 -8.83 1.46
C LEU A 64 2.15 -9.44 1.50
N GLN A 65 1.36 -9.26 0.45
CA GLN A 65 0.02 -9.83 0.35
C GLN A 65 0.07 -11.36 0.26
N LEU A 66 1.05 -11.92 -0.46
CA LEU A 66 1.28 -13.36 -0.53
C LEU A 66 1.71 -13.94 0.83
N LEU A 67 2.59 -13.23 1.55
CA LEU A 67 2.98 -13.64 2.89
C LEU A 67 1.77 -13.59 3.85
N ALA A 68 0.94 -12.56 3.78
CA ALA A 68 -0.26 -12.45 4.62
C ALA A 68 -1.28 -13.59 4.41
N THR A 69 -1.31 -14.21 3.22
CA THR A 69 -2.21 -15.33 2.91
C THR A 69 -1.55 -16.70 3.08
N ALA A 70 -0.23 -16.76 3.30
CA ALA A 70 0.49 -18.02 3.46
C ALA A 70 0.19 -18.67 4.82
N PRO A 71 0.07 -20.01 4.89
CA PRO A 71 -0.12 -20.71 6.15
C PRO A 71 1.11 -20.54 7.05
N THR A 72 0.89 -20.48 8.37
CA THR A 72 1.90 -20.16 9.37
C THR A 72 3.19 -20.97 9.25
N GLY A 73 3.10 -22.27 8.92
CA GLY A 73 4.28 -23.12 8.71
C GLY A 73 5.15 -22.69 7.51
N LYS A 74 4.53 -22.23 6.42
CA LYS A 74 5.26 -21.70 5.26
C LYS A 74 5.82 -20.31 5.55
N LEU A 75 5.09 -19.49 6.30
CA LEU A 75 5.58 -18.19 6.76
C LEU A 75 6.86 -18.34 7.59
N LEU A 76 6.85 -19.24 8.58
CA LEU A 76 8.01 -19.49 9.42
C LEU A 76 9.20 -20.06 8.62
N ALA A 77 8.95 -20.90 7.62
CA ALA A 77 10.02 -21.38 6.75
C ALA A 77 10.62 -20.29 5.84
N MET A 78 9.80 -19.33 5.38
CA MET A 78 10.25 -18.22 4.53
C MET A 78 10.90 -17.08 5.33
N VAL A 79 10.42 -16.83 6.55
CA VAL A 79 10.88 -15.73 7.41
C VAL A 79 11.96 -16.19 8.40
N GLY A 80 11.96 -17.46 8.81
CA GLY A 80 12.94 -18.01 9.77
C GLY A 80 14.41 -17.83 9.39
N PRO A 81 14.80 -17.89 8.10
CA PRO A 81 16.17 -17.60 7.66
C PRO A 81 16.51 -16.09 7.64
N LEU A 82 15.51 -15.21 7.70
CA LEU A 82 15.73 -13.77 7.82
C LEU A 82 16.12 -13.49 9.27
N GLU A 83 17.43 -13.46 9.52
CA GLU A 83 18.00 -12.97 10.77
C GLU A 83 17.24 -11.72 11.22
N THR A 84 16.64 -11.79 12.42
CA THR A 84 16.01 -10.63 13.03
C THR A 84 17.11 -9.63 13.35
N SER A 85 17.47 -8.80 12.38
CA SER A 85 18.05 -7.51 12.67
C SER A 85 17.03 -6.81 13.54
N SER A 86 17.23 -6.88 14.85
CA SER A 86 16.58 -6.02 15.84
C SER A 86 17.10 -4.61 15.60
N ASN A 87 16.84 -4.04 14.42
CA ASN A 87 16.81 -2.61 14.26
C ASN A 87 15.38 -2.21 14.59
N PRO A 88 15.11 -1.77 15.83
CA PRO A 88 13.78 -1.27 16.16
C PRO A 88 13.45 -0.19 15.15
N VAL A 89 12.33 -0.35 14.45
CA VAL A 89 11.74 0.73 13.65
C VAL A 89 11.51 1.87 14.64
N LYS A 90 12.45 2.83 14.70
CA LYS A 90 12.37 4.00 15.57
C LYS A 90 11.30 4.90 14.99
N ILE A 91 10.04 4.60 15.32
CA ILE A 91 8.91 5.48 15.04
C ILE A 91 9.13 6.71 15.92
N LYS A 92 9.79 7.74 15.39
CA LYS A 92 9.99 9.01 16.07
C LYS A 92 8.62 9.63 16.30
N LYS A 93 8.07 9.45 17.51
CA LYS A 93 6.83 10.10 17.96
C LYS A 93 7.02 11.61 17.73
N ARG A 94 6.34 12.17 16.73
CA ARG A 94 6.24 13.63 16.61
C ARG A 94 5.42 14.11 17.80
N LYS A 95 6.03 14.93 18.65
CA LYS A 95 5.37 15.61 19.77
C LYS A 95 4.23 16.44 19.17
N ALA A 96 3.00 16.19 19.60
CA ALA A 96 1.84 16.96 19.13
C ALA A 96 2.05 18.44 19.50
N PRO A 97 1.68 19.40 18.62
CA PRO A 97 1.73 20.81 18.99
C PRO A 97 0.76 21.08 20.14
N PRO A 98 1.08 22.00 21.05
CA PRO A 98 0.16 22.36 22.13
C PRO A 98 -1.12 22.92 21.52
N ARG A 99 -2.27 22.43 22.01
CA ARG A 99 -3.55 23.10 21.74
C ARG A 99 -3.49 24.46 22.45
N ALA A 100 -3.69 25.52 21.68
CA ALA A 100 -3.90 26.87 22.18
C ALA A 100 -5.19 26.95 22.98
#